data_AF-S8DSA0-F1
#
_entry.id   AF-S8DSA0-F1
#
_cell.length_a   1.000
_cell.length_b   1.000
_cell.length_c   1.000
_cell.angle_alpha   90.00
_cell.angle_beta   90.00
_cell.angle_gamma   90.00
#
_symmetry.space_group_name_H-M   'P 1'
#
loop_
_entity.id
_entity.type
_entity.pdbx_description
1 polymer ?
#
loop_
_entity_poly.entity_id
_entity_poly.type
_entity_poly.pdbx_seq_one_letter_code
_entity_poly.pdbx_strand_id
1 'polypeptide(L)'
;MGNCQAVDAAALVVLHPDGKQERMYWPVTAAEIMKSNPGHYVSIIIPIPVSGDSDNNTVVRFTRVKLLRPTETLVLGRAYRLVTTEEVMKVMKAKKQAKM
;
A
#
# COMPACT_ATOMS: atom_id res chain seq x y z
N MET A 1 -28.78 3.28 -13.31
CA MET A 1 -27.90 2.17 -12.91
C MET A 1 -26.62 2.79 -12.37
N GLY A 2 -26.61 3.14 -11.09
CA GLY A 2 -25.59 4.03 -10.50
C GLY A 2 -24.63 3.31 -9.56
N ASN A 3 -23.35 3.46 -9.85
CA ASN A 3 -22.21 3.52 -8.92
C ASN A 3 -21.96 2.33 -7.97
N CYS A 4 -21.69 1.14 -8.50
CA CYS A 4 -20.99 0.08 -7.75
C CYS A 4 -19.52 0.44 -7.41
N GLN A 5 -18.95 1.49 -8.03
CA GLN A 5 -17.57 1.92 -7.77
C GLN A 5 -17.42 2.79 -6.51
N ALA A 6 -18.50 3.43 -6.03
CA ALA A 6 -18.42 4.32 -4.87
C ALA A 6 -18.18 3.56 -3.55
N VAL A 7 -18.72 2.35 -3.45
CA VAL A 7 -18.52 1.46 -2.29
C VAL A 7 -17.06 0.98 -2.25
N ASP A 8 -16.46 0.77 -3.42
CA ASP A 8 -15.07 0.30 -3.57
C ASP A 8 -14.05 1.39 -3.19
N ALA A 9 -14.37 2.65 -3.49
CA ALA A 9 -13.55 3.81 -3.13
C ALA A 9 -13.46 4.04 -1.61
N ALA A 10 -14.40 3.50 -0.82
CA ALA A 10 -14.42 3.63 0.63
C ALA A 10 -13.69 2.49 1.35
N ALA A 11 -13.35 1.38 0.68
CA ALA A 11 -12.60 0.29 1.30
C ALA A 11 -11.12 0.68 1.49
N LEU A 12 -10.48 0.15 2.52
CA LEU A 12 -9.03 0.01 2.50
C LEU A 12 -8.67 -1.28 1.77
N VAL A 13 -7.55 -1.24 1.06
CA VAL A 13 -7.13 -2.32 0.17
C VAL A 13 -5.73 -2.79 0.56
N VAL A 14 -5.54 -4.09 0.77
CA VAL A 14 -4.23 -4.71 1.00
C VAL A 14 -3.88 -5.60 -0.19
N LEU A 15 -2.81 -5.25 -0.89
CA LEU A 15 -2.27 -6.01 -2.02
C LEU A 15 -1.22 -7.01 -1.53
N HIS A 16 -1.41 -8.27 -1.91
CA HIS A 16 -0.47 -9.35 -1.63
C HIS A 16 0.54 -9.50 -2.78
N PRO A 17 1.74 -10.03 -2.52
CA PRO A 17 2.73 -10.30 -3.56
C PRO A 17 2.29 -11.37 -4.57
N ASP A 18 1.30 -12.22 -4.23
CA ASP A 18 0.72 -13.23 -5.12
C ASP A 18 -0.35 -12.66 -6.07
N GLY A 19 -0.59 -11.34 -6.03
CA GLY A 19 -1.60 -10.66 -6.84
C GLY A 19 -2.99 -10.66 -6.21
N LYS A 20 -3.18 -11.28 -5.03
CA LYS A 20 -4.46 -11.18 -4.31
C LYS A 20 -4.64 -9.80 -3.71
N GLN A 21 -5.90 -9.43 -3.58
CA GLN A 21 -6.31 -8.18 -2.98
C GLN A 21 -7.33 -8.45 -1.88
N GLU A 22 -7.03 -7.99 -0.67
CA GLU A 22 -7.94 -8.03 0.46
C GLU A 22 -8.57 -6.66 0.66
N ARG A 23 -9.88 -6.62 0.90
CA ARG A 23 -10.65 -5.39 1.13
C ARG A 23 -11.24 -5.41 2.52
N MET A 24 -11.03 -4.32 3.26
CA MET A 24 -11.61 -4.14 4.60
C MET A 24 -12.40 -2.83 4.63
N TYR A 25 -13.51 -2.85 5.37
CA TYR A 25 -14.41 -1.71 5.51
C TYR A 25 -14.35 -1.09 6.91
N TRP A 26 -13.33 -1.44 7.69
CA TRP A 26 -13.02 -0.86 8.99
C TRP A 26 -11.51 -0.60 9.11
N PRO A 27 -11.08 0.35 9.96
CA PRO A 27 -9.67 0.57 10.24
C PRO A 27 -9.03 -0.65 10.92
N VAL A 28 -7.82 -1.01 10.50
CA VAL A 28 -7.03 -2.12 11.07
C VAL A 28 -5.59 -1.64 11.28
N THR A 29 -4.91 -2.12 12.31
CA THR A 29 -3.50 -1.78 12.54
C THR A 29 -2.56 -2.56 11.63
N ALA A 30 -1.42 -1.97 11.30
CA ALA A 30 -0.39 -2.68 10.53
C ALA A 30 0.08 -3.95 11.28
N ALA A 31 0.14 -3.92 12.61
CA ALA A 31 0.47 -5.09 13.42
C ALA A 31 -0.52 -6.27 13.22
N GLU A 32 -1.82 -5.99 13.16
CA GLU A 32 -2.84 -7.03 12.92
C GLU A 32 -2.66 -7.67 11.54
N ILE A 33 -2.42 -6.85 10.51
CA ILE A 33 -2.14 -7.35 9.16
C ILE A 33 -0.84 -8.17 9.12
N MET A 34 0.23 -7.71 9.77
CA MET A 34 1.51 -8.43 9.86
C MET A 34 1.37 -9.76 10.61
N LYS A 35 0.51 -9.83 11.63
CA LYS A 35 0.26 -11.06 12.40
C LYS A 35 -0.40 -12.14 11.54
N SER A 36 -1.35 -11.76 10.69
CA SER A 36 -2.01 -12.66 9.74
C SER A 36 -1.14 -13.01 8.52
N ASN A 37 -0.07 -12.24 8.28
CA ASN A 37 0.82 -12.39 7.14
C ASN A 37 2.29 -12.51 7.58
N PRO A 38 2.70 -13.66 8.15
CA PRO A 38 4.06 -13.84 8.64
C PRO A 38 5.10 -13.62 7.53
N GLY A 39 6.23 -13.03 7.89
CA GLY A 39 7.32 -12.70 6.96
C GLY A 39 7.09 -11.44 6.11
N HIS A 40 5.95 -10.75 6.29
CA HIS A 40 5.60 -9.57 5.53
C HIS A 40 5.45 -8.33 6.41
N TYR A 41 5.79 -7.18 5.84
CA TYR A 41 5.53 -5.85 6.38
C TYR A 41 4.47 -5.13 5.54
N VAL A 42 3.81 -4.16 6.13
CA VAL A 42 2.81 -3.33 5.43
C VAL A 42 3.46 -2.03 4.96
N SER A 43 3.17 -1.67 3.72
CA SER A 43 3.50 -0.35 3.16
C SER A 43 2.24 0.32 2.62
N ILE A 44 2.19 1.65 2.71
CA ILE A 44 1.14 2.45 2.07
C ILE A 44 1.59 2.87 0.68
N ILE A 45 0.68 2.76 -0.29
CA ILE A 45 0.86 3.24 -1.65
C ILE A 45 0.24 4.64 -1.73
N ILE A 46 1.07 5.65 -2.00
CA ILE A 46 0.63 7.03 -2.13
C ILE A 46 0.62 7.37 -3.63
N PRO A 47 -0.56 7.65 -4.23
CA PRO A 47 -0.62 8.14 -5.59
C PRO A 47 0.04 9.53 -5.64
N ILE A 48 0.95 9.74 -6.59
CA ILE A 48 1.47 11.08 -6.87
C ILE A 48 0.58 11.68 -7.96
N PRO A 49 -0.06 12.84 -7.74
CA PRO A 49 -0.78 13.50 -8.81
C PRO A 49 0.24 13.90 -9.89
N VAL A 50 0.08 13.36 -11.10
CA VAL A 50 0.83 13.83 -12.25
C VAL A 50 0.11 15.07 -12.79
N SER A 51 0.71 16.24 -12.59
CA SER A 51 0.26 17.46 -13.27
C SER A 51 0.70 17.36 -14.73
N GLY A 52 -0.14 16.76 -15.58
CA GLY A 52 0.09 16.64 -17.01
C GLY A 52 -1.20 16.24 -17.70
N ASP A 53 -1.69 17.15 -18.53
CA ASP A 53 -2.84 17.15 -19.42
C ASP A 53 -3.60 15.83 -19.65
N SER A 54 -4.92 15.96 -19.48
CA SER A 54 -5.98 15.42 -20.34
C SER A 54 -5.57 14.30 -21.30
N ASP A 55 -5.59 13.05 -20.84
CA ASP A 55 -6.20 12.00 -21.64
C ASP A 55 -6.57 10.79 -20.79
N ASN A 56 -7.61 10.09 -21.23
CA ASN A 56 -8.39 9.10 -20.48
C ASN A 56 -7.65 7.77 -20.30
N ASN A 57 -6.50 7.80 -19.66
CA ASN A 57 -5.82 6.61 -19.16
C ASN A 57 -5.04 7.00 -17.91
N THR A 58 -5.73 7.02 -16.76
CA THR A 58 -5.13 7.30 -15.45
C THR A 58 -4.15 6.19 -15.10
N VAL A 59 -2.97 6.21 -15.70
CA VAL A 59 -1.80 5.49 -15.23
C VAL A 59 -1.43 6.18 -13.93
N VAL A 60 -2.08 5.78 -12.84
CA VAL A 60 -1.69 6.16 -11.49
C VAL A 60 -0.28 5.61 -11.31
N ARG A 61 0.71 6.46 -11.58
CA ARG A 61 2.10 6.19 -11.26
C ARG A 61 2.18 6.17 -9.73
N PHE A 62 2.04 4.96 -9.18
CA PHE A 62 2.20 4.67 -7.75
C PHE A 62 3.67 4.88 -7.39
N THR A 63 4.06 6.12 -7.06
CA THR A 63 5.48 6.50 -7.03
C THR A 63 6.04 6.72 -5.63
N ARG A 64 5.23 6.74 -4.56
CA ARG A 64 5.77 6.78 -3.19
C ARG A 64 5.19 5.67 -2.30
N VAL A 65 6.08 4.76 -1.92
CA VAL A 65 5.81 3.68 -0.96
C VAL A 65 6.42 4.07 0.38
N LYS A 66 5.61 4.04 1.46
CA LYS A 66 6.10 4.24 2.84
C LYS A 66 5.87 2.95 3.62
N LEU A 67 6.94 2.39 4.18
CA LEU A 67 6.84 1.29 5.14
C LEU A 67 6.17 1.80 6.42
N LEU A 68 5.14 1.10 6.88
CA LEU A 68 4.40 1.48 8.07
C LEU A 68 5.04 0.88 9.32
N ARG A 69 4.96 1.60 10.43
CA ARG A 69 5.24 1.04 11.76
C ARG A 69 4.09 0.11 12.17
N PRO A 70 4.33 -0.93 12.99
CA PRO A 70 3.27 -1.81 13.49
C PRO A 70 2.12 -1.06 14.19
N THR A 71 2.42 0.10 14.80
CA THR A 71 1.45 0.95 15.51
C THR A 71 0.64 1.87 14.58
N GLU A 72 0.96 1.95 13.29
CA GLU A 72 0.19 2.76 12.34
C GLU A 72 -1.10 2.04 11.91
N THR A 73 -2.19 2.79 11.82
CA THR A 73 -3.50 2.30 11.39
C THR A 73 -3.67 2.46 9.88
N LEU A 74 -4.17 1.41 9.22
CA LEU A 74 -4.61 1.44 7.85
C LEU A 74 -5.99 2.13 7.81
N VAL A 75 -6.08 3.19 7.01
CA VAL A 75 -7.28 4.01 6.88
C VAL A 75 -8.02 3.67 5.59
N LEU A 76 -9.33 3.84 5.63
CA LEU A 76 -10.24 3.65 4.50
C LEU A 76 -9.90 4.55 3.32
N GLY A 77 -10.22 4.07 2.11
CA GLY A 77 -9.95 4.77 0.84
C GLY A 77 -8.48 4.83 0.46
N ARG A 78 -7.63 3.98 1.05
CA ARG A 78 -6.20 3.90 0.73
C ARG A 78 -5.79 2.48 0.38
N ALA A 79 -4.77 2.41 -0.48
CA ALA A 79 -4.15 1.16 -0.89
C ALA A 79 -2.85 0.92 -0.10
N TYR A 80 -2.69 -0.32 0.32
CA TYR A 80 -1.55 -0.84 1.06
C TYR A 80 -1.02 -2.06 0.33
N ARG A 81 0.26 -2.39 0.53
CA ARG A 81 0.91 -3.56 -0.04
C ARG A 81 1.73 -4.27 1.02
N LEU A 82 1.64 -5.60 1.01
CA LEU A 82 2.56 -6.48 1.70
C LEU A 82 3.90 -6.52 0.98
N VAL A 83 4.95 -6.30 1.76
CA VAL A 83 6.34 -6.29 1.32
C VAL A 83 7.08 -7.36 2.10
N THR A 84 7.84 -8.20 1.42
CA THR A 84 8.57 -9.28 2.09
C THR A 84 9.68 -8.70 2.99
N THR A 85 10.02 -9.42 4.05
CA THR A 85 11.14 -9.04 4.93
C THR A 85 12.44 -8.91 4.13
N GLU A 86 12.65 -9.75 3.12
CA GLU A 86 13.82 -9.71 2.24
C GLU A 86 13.91 -8.39 1.46
N GLU A 87 12.81 -7.95 0.86
CA GLU A 87 12.72 -6.65 0.17
C GLU A 87 13.03 -5.50 1.11
N VAL A 88 12.45 -5.50 2.32
CA VAL A 88 12.71 -4.47 3.34
C VAL A 88 14.18 -4.42 3.72
N MET A 89 14.79 -5.58 3.98
CA MET A 89 16.20 -5.69 4.37
C MET A 89 17.11 -5.24 3.23
N LYS A 90 16.78 -5.54 1.98
CA LYS A 90 17.52 -5.07 0.80
C LYS A 90 17.50 -3.55 0.68
N VAL A 91 16.33 -2.93 0.86
CA VAL A 91 16.18 -1.47 0.83
C VAL A 91 16.95 -0.81 1.98
N MET A 92 16.89 -1.36 3.19
CA MET A 92 17.64 -0.84 4.33
C MET A 92 19.16 -0.93 4.13
N LYS A 93 19.65 -2.05 3.58
CA LYS A 93 21.08 -2.21 3.23
C LYS A 93 21.51 -1.20 2.18
N ALA A 94 20.75 -1.03 1.10
CA ALA A 94 21.05 -0.05 0.05
C ALA A 94 21.07 1.39 0.59
N LYS A 95 20.10 1.74 1.45
CA LYS A 95 20.03 3.06 2.09
C LYS A 95 21.20 3.31 3.06
N LYS A 96 21.72 2.27 3.72
CA LYS A 96 22.92 2.35 4.56
C LYS A 96 24.18 2.59 3.72
N GLN A 97 24.32 1.90 2.58
CA GLN A 97 25.46 2.07 1.68
C GLN A 97 25.48 3.44 1.00
N ALA A 98 24.33 3.99 0.61
CA ALA A 98 24.25 5.31 -0.01
C ALA A 98 24.52 6.49 0.94
N LYS A 99 24.68 6.23 2.25
CA LYS A 99 24.99 7.25 3.27
C LYS A 99 26.47 7.23 3.69
N MET A 100 27.25 6.27 3.15
CA MET A 100 28.71 6.21 3.25
C MET A 100 29.32 6.84 2.00
#